data_AF-A0A7X1GWZ2-F1
#
_entry.id   AF-A0A7X1GWZ2-F1
#
_cell.length_a   1.000
_cell.length_b   1.000
_cell.length_c   1.000
_cell.angle_alpha   90.00
_cell.angle_beta   90.00
_cell.angle_gamma   90.00
#
_symmetry.space_group_name_H-M   'P 1'
#
loop_
_entity.id
_entity.type
_entity.pdbx_description
1 polymer ?
#
loop_
_entity_poly.entity_id
_entity_poly.type
_entity_poly.pdbx_seq_one_letter_code
_entity_poly.pdbx_strand_id
1 'polypeptide(L)'
;MDKSIEIHVGDNSGMVSKTILLDDLRQTLIHILCKDLDEEEKLDMQSSIDDFMQNNATHCSPNELMADFDSTEKILDRFISHLETRKEMAGQTLH
;
A
#
# COMPACT_ATOMS: atom_id res chain seq x y z
N MET A 1 -42.34 17.87 -4.29
CA MET A 1 -41.53 18.25 -5.46
C MET A 1 -40.08 17.93 -5.12
N ASP A 2 -39.65 16.85 -5.74
CA ASP A 2 -38.32 16.36 -6.09
C ASP A 2 -37.16 16.60 -5.12
N LYS A 3 -36.95 15.59 -4.27
CA LYS A 3 -35.66 15.29 -3.67
C LYS A 3 -34.87 14.53 -4.74
N SER A 4 -34.07 15.23 -5.54
CA SER A 4 -33.18 14.60 -6.52
C SER A 4 -32.20 13.69 -5.79
N ILE A 5 -32.39 12.39 -5.93
CA ILE A 5 -31.39 11.38 -5.55
C ILE A 5 -30.31 11.49 -6.61
N GLU A 6 -29.20 12.16 -6.29
CA GLU A 6 -27.96 11.99 -7.05
C GLU A 6 -27.55 10.52 -6.93
N ILE A 7 -27.90 9.75 -7.96
CA ILE A 7 -27.34 8.43 -8.17
C ILE A 7 -25.89 8.68 -8.57
N HIS A 8 -24.97 8.61 -7.60
CA HIS A 8 -23.56 8.35 -7.91
C HIS A 8 -23.55 7.03 -8.70
N VAL A 9 -23.39 7.14 -10.02
CA VAL A 9 -22.98 6.00 -10.84
C VAL A 9 -21.60 5.65 -10.33
N GLY A 10 -21.57 4.71 -9.38
CA GLY A 10 -20.38 4.26 -8.70
C GLY A 10 -19.41 3.76 -9.75
N ASP A 11 -18.29 4.47 -9.87
CA ASP A 11 -17.15 4.14 -10.69
C ASP A 11 -16.51 2.85 -10.18
N ASN A 12 -17.15 1.71 -10.48
CA ASN A 12 -16.62 0.38 -10.14
C ASN A 12 -15.31 0.10 -10.90
N SER A 13 -15.09 0.80 -12.01
CA SER A 13 -13.84 0.75 -12.77
C SER A 13 -12.65 1.21 -11.92
N GLY A 14 -12.79 2.30 -11.17
CA GLY A 14 -11.76 2.82 -10.28
C GLY A 14 -11.37 1.85 -9.15
N MET A 15 -12.33 1.12 -8.57
CA MET A 15 -12.03 0.12 -7.52
C MET A 15 -11.26 -1.09 -8.07
N VAL A 16 -11.62 -1.56 -9.26
CA VAL A 16 -10.93 -2.68 -9.91
C VAL A 16 -9.51 -2.28 -10.30
N SER A 17 -9.33 -1.10 -10.92
CA SER A 17 -8.01 -0.58 -11.25
C SER A 17 -7.14 -0.37 -10.01
N LYS A 18 -7.71 0.12 -8.89
CA LYS A 18 -6.98 0.24 -7.63
C LYS A 18 -6.47 -1.11 -7.12
N THR A 19 -7.33 -2.13 -7.17
CA THR A 19 -7.01 -3.46 -6.66
C THR A 19 -5.89 -4.11 -7.47
N ILE A 20 -5.94 -4.00 -8.80
CA ILE A 20 -4.89 -4.52 -9.70
C ILE A 20 -3.57 -3.80 -9.43
N LEU A 21 -3.59 -2.47 -9.33
CA LEU A 21 -2.38 -1.69 -9.02
C LEU A 21 -1.79 -2.11 -7.68
N LEU A 22 -2.60 -2.26 -6.63
CA LEU A 22 -2.09 -2.69 -5.32
C LEU A 22 -1.45 -4.08 -5.39
N ASP A 23 -2.02 -5.02 -6.15
CA ASP A 23 -1.43 -6.36 -6.32
C ASP A 23 -0.08 -6.30 -7.05
N ASP A 24 0.02 -5.51 -8.12
CA ASP A 24 1.29 -5.29 -8.83
C ASP A 24 2.37 -4.65 -7.94
N LEU A 25 1.99 -3.70 -7.07
CA LEU A 25 2.91 -3.11 -6.08
C LEU A 25 3.44 -4.17 -5.13
N ARG A 26 2.53 -4.98 -4.60
CA ARG A 26 2.82 -6.03 -3.64
C ARG A 26 3.80 -7.03 -4.22
N GLN A 27 3.55 -7.52 -5.43
CA GLN A 27 4.46 -8.46 -6.11
C GLN A 27 5.83 -7.84 -6.36
N THR A 28 5.87 -6.57 -6.77
CA THR A 28 7.13 -5.83 -7.00
C THR A 28 7.94 -5.70 -5.72
N LEU A 29 7.31 -5.30 -4.61
CA LEU A 29 7.96 -5.18 -3.31
C LEU A 29 8.47 -6.53 -2.80
N ILE A 30 7.68 -7.59 -2.91
CA ILE A 30 8.10 -8.95 -2.53
C ILE A 30 9.30 -9.38 -3.38
N HIS A 31 9.27 -9.12 -4.69
CA HIS A 31 10.37 -9.48 -5.57
C HIS A 31 11.67 -8.74 -5.25
N ILE A 32 11.60 -7.47 -4.87
CA ILE A 32 12.79 -6.66 -4.57
C ILE A 32 13.32 -6.96 -3.17
N LEU A 33 12.43 -7.00 -2.17
CA LEU A 33 12.81 -7.03 -0.75
C LEU A 33 13.00 -8.45 -0.22
N CYS A 34 12.32 -9.45 -0.78
CA CYS A 34 12.34 -10.83 -0.26
C CYS A 34 13.18 -11.79 -1.10
N LYS A 35 13.91 -11.31 -2.12
CA LYS A 35 14.66 -12.16 -3.06
C LYS A 35 15.78 -12.96 -2.38
N ASP A 36 16.48 -12.32 -1.46
CA ASP A 36 17.70 -12.83 -0.82
C ASP A 36 17.52 -13.07 0.69
N LEU A 37 16.27 -13.06 1.17
CA LEU A 37 15.92 -13.31 2.58
C LEU A 37 15.66 -14.79 2.84
N ASP A 38 16.03 -15.26 4.03
CA ASP A 38 15.66 -16.59 4.53
C ASP A 38 14.14 -16.66 4.81
N GLU A 39 13.60 -17.87 4.98
CA GLU A 39 12.14 -18.09 5.08
C GLU A 39 11.48 -17.31 6.23
N GLU A 40 12.14 -17.21 7.38
CA GLU A 40 11.63 -16.47 8.55
C GLU A 40 11.62 -14.95 8.30
N GLU A 41 12.73 -14.39 7.81
CA GLU A 41 12.85 -12.96 7.48
C GLU A 41 11.90 -12.57 6.34
N LYS A 42 11.73 -13.46 5.37
CA LYS A 42 10.80 -13.30 4.26
C LYS A 42 9.34 -13.26 4.71
N LEU A 43 8.97 -14.00 5.75
CA LEU A 43 7.62 -13.96 6.32
C LEU A 43 7.37 -12.63 7.06
N ASP A 44 8.34 -12.17 7.86
CA ASP A 44 8.26 -10.87 8.55
C ASP A 44 8.19 -9.70 7.55
N MET A 45 9.02 -9.74 6.51
CA MET A 45 9.03 -8.73 5.44
C MET A 45 7.72 -8.74 4.65
N GLN A 46 7.18 -9.92 4.31
CA GLN A 46 5.88 -10.01 3.64
C GLN A 46 4.74 -9.44 4.50
N SER A 47 4.73 -9.72 5.81
CA SER A 47 3.74 -9.13 6.72
C SER A 47 3.85 -7.60 6.73
N SER A 48 5.09 -7.07 6.71
CA SER A 48 5.35 -5.64 6.66
C SER A 48 4.88 -4.99 5.35
N ILE A 49 5.05 -5.69 4.22
CA ILE A 49 4.54 -5.27 2.92
C ILE A 49 3.02 -5.27 2.92
N ASP A 50 2.38 -6.33 3.44
CA ASP A 50 0.92 -6.43 3.47
C ASP A 50 0.28 -5.31 4.32
N ASP A 51 0.87 -4.97 5.47
CA ASP A 51 0.47 -3.81 6.28
C ASP A 51 0.58 -2.49 5.50
N PHE A 52 1.70 -2.30 4.80
CA PHE A 52 1.90 -1.13 3.95
C PHE A 52 0.85 -1.06 2.84
N MET A 53 0.54 -2.18 2.19
CA MET A 53 -0.47 -2.26 1.14
C MET A 53 -1.87 -1.91 1.65
N GLN A 54 -2.24 -2.40 2.84
CA GLN A 54 -3.54 -2.10 3.45
C GLN A 54 -3.67 -0.62 3.84
N ASN A 55 -2.57 -0.02 4.34
CA ASN A 55 -2.53 1.41 4.63
C ASN A 55 -2.71 2.24 3.35
N ASN A 56 -1.98 1.91 2.29
CA ASN A 56 -2.11 2.57 0.99
C ASN A 56 -3.49 2.37 0.35
N ALA A 57 -4.08 1.19 0.49
CA ALA A 57 -5.44 0.91 0.02
C ALA A 57 -6.49 1.79 0.69
N THR A 58 -6.23 2.23 1.93
CA THR A 58 -7.15 3.07 2.71
C THR A 58 -6.91 4.56 2.48
N HIS A 59 -5.65 4.99 2.35
CA HIS A 59 -5.26 6.39 2.38
C HIS A 59 -4.89 7.01 1.02
N CYS A 60 -4.58 6.21 0.00
CA CYS A 60 -4.17 6.72 -1.31
C CYS A 60 -5.22 6.43 -2.39
N SER A 61 -5.38 7.35 -3.33
CA SER A 61 -6.14 7.14 -4.57
C SER A 61 -5.31 6.40 -5.63
N PRO A 62 -5.94 5.76 -6.64
CA PRO A 62 -5.21 5.08 -7.71
C PRO A 62 -4.21 5.97 -8.44
N ASN A 63 -4.54 7.24 -8.67
CA ASN A 63 -3.66 8.19 -9.35
C ASN A 63 -2.42 8.53 -8.52
N GLU A 64 -2.57 8.66 -7.20
CA GLU A 64 -1.44 8.88 -6.29
C GLU A 64 -0.51 7.66 -6.26
N LEU A 65 -1.09 6.45 -6.27
CA LEU A 65 -0.31 5.22 -6.38
C LEU A 65 0.44 5.16 -7.71
N MET A 66 -0.23 5.47 -8.83
CA MET A 66 0.41 5.48 -10.15
C MET A 66 1.58 6.48 -10.24
N ALA A 67 1.47 7.64 -9.59
CA ALA A 67 2.56 8.61 -9.54
C ALA A 67 3.78 8.10 -8.75
N ASP A 68 3.56 7.23 -7.76
CA ASP A 68 4.62 6.56 -7.01
C ASP A 68 5.22 5.39 -7.78
N PHE A 69 4.41 4.64 -8.53
CA PHE A 69 4.86 3.58 -9.44
C PHE A 69 5.81 4.06 -10.55
N ASP A 70 5.81 5.35 -10.84
CA ASP A 70 6.69 5.95 -11.84
C ASP A 70 8.18 5.84 -11.45
N SER A 71 8.50 5.53 -10.18
CA SER A 71 9.86 5.20 -9.76
C SER A 71 9.93 4.22 -8.60
N THR A 72 10.69 3.14 -8.78
CA THR A 72 11.02 2.17 -7.72
C THR A 72 11.65 2.84 -6.49
N GLU A 73 12.44 3.89 -6.67
CA GLU A 73 13.08 4.63 -5.56
C GLU A 73 12.04 5.26 -4.63
N LYS A 74 11.01 5.91 -5.19
CA LYS A 74 9.95 6.55 -4.40
C LYS A 74 9.12 5.54 -3.63
N ILE A 75 8.82 4.40 -4.25
CA ILE A 75 8.12 3.30 -3.60
C ILE A 75 8.91 2.81 -2.38
N LEU A 76 10.22 2.62 -2.54
CA LEU A 76 11.09 2.16 -1.47
C LEU A 76 11.21 3.19 -0.34
N ASP A 77 11.37 4.48 -0.67
CA ASP A 77 11.39 5.56 0.34
C ASP A 77 10.10 5.59 1.16
N ARG A 78 8.94 5.44 0.49
CA ARG A 78 7.63 5.43 1.16
C ARG A 78 7.46 4.19 2.05
N PHE A 79 7.97 3.05 1.61
CA PHE A 79 7.99 1.82 2.41
C PHE A 79 8.91 1.94 3.63
N ILE A 80 10.11 2.49 3.47
CA ILE A 80 11.05 2.75 4.58
C ILE A 80 10.42 3.69 5.61
N SER A 81 9.82 4.80 5.15
CA SER A 81 9.11 5.73 6.04
C SER A 81 7.95 5.05 6.80
N HIS A 82 7.24 4.11 6.16
CA HIS A 82 6.23 3.30 6.82
C HIS A 82 6.83 2.39 7.91
N LEU A 83 7.97 1.75 7.66
CA LEU A 83 8.68 0.95 8.67
C LEU A 83 9.15 1.80 9.86
N GLU A 84 9.71 2.98 9.59
CA GLU A 84 10.15 3.93 10.63
C GLU A 84 8.97 4.39 11.50
N THR A 85 7.84 4.72 10.87
CA THR A 85 6.61 5.12 11.57
C THR A 85 6.07 3.99 12.46
N ARG A 86 6.03 2.74 11.96
CA ARG A 86 5.61 1.57 12.77
C ARG A 86 6.55 1.36 13.96
N LYS A 87 7.86 1.47 13.75
CA LYS A 87 8.87 1.34 14.81
C LYS A 87 8.72 2.43 15.88
N GLU A 88 8.45 3.67 15.47
CA GLU A 88 8.21 4.78 16.40
C GLU A 88 6.94 4.54 17.25
N MET A 89 5.83 4.11 16.64
CA MET A 89 4.59 3.81 17.38
C MET A 89 4.71 2.59 18.30
N ALA A 90 5.48 1.57 17.90
CA ALA A 90 5.80 0.42 18.76
C ALA A 90 6.68 0.84 19.96
N GLY A 91 7.54 1.84 19.79
CA GLY A 91 8.34 2.41 20.87
C GLY A 91 7.53 3.28 21.85
N GLN A 92 6.44 3.90 21.39
CA GLN A 92 5.61 4.79 22.22
C GLN A 92 4.58 4.06 23.11
N THR A 93 4.26 2.80 22.82
CA THR A 93 3.28 2.00 23.61
C THR A 93 3.88 1.34 24.87
N LEU A 94 5.15 1.61 25.18
CA LEU A 94 5.90 1.02 26.31
C LEU A 94 6.14 1.97 27.50
N HIS A 95 5.32 3.02 27.67
CA HIS A 95 5.51 4.01 28.74
C HIS A 95 4.31 4.11 29.71
#